data_AF-A0A6A6R901-F1
#
_entry.id   AF-A0A6A6R901-F1
#
_cell.length_a   1.000
_cell.length_b   1.000
_cell.length_c   1.000
_cell.angle_alpha   90.00
_cell.angle_beta   90.00
_cell.angle_gamma   90.00
#
_symmetry.space_group_name_H-M   'P 1'
#
loop_
_entity.id
_entity.type
_entity.pdbx_description
1 polymer ?
#
loop_
_entity_poly.entity_id
_entity_poly.type
_entity_poly.pdbx_seq_one_letter_code
_entity_poly.pdbx_strand_id
1 'polypeptide(L)'
;MDSLDDSSGYDSEYDELSRFKWLEQMDGKVLWTSPDGLETTTIGQCSGELISRPAIRHIFHEEMDGPSTEISSLGFGLFDRYGRLKPEFKTHSVKKGSGVWQDELDSGDILLINVLHVKLSHRRRGLGRKMFVELFEKARKKTVGSFFAIVQPGYLTRESDEEMGDVSGEERKAFYHQAEDAACHFWRQLGFRRIGSSIWFGFASKPDHACHSLLASDDYDPPSPAYTPDPINEAIRSTISKTGDDECVEHLRLREVASGDPRWRAIDDKGNTFLHIAVTACKPKTLKWILQQNSDSDLLDFRNGDGLTPLEVLLELLEVKRTRGSFFRGKPWSDEFDGFSPAAVECLSLLKGITQDIEKLRLMYGCTCGICIGGFLSPRMSFALLCQAEINHDMLRSSINDFTSTGLEFVQYNQDDLQFLQPSVRASLARNQPMREGFINFFDHFATCIRSKMLPTEPFVMRAMQNSNEQPPVSQNFLERGGTIYSIGSVIFKKAMEQDMWAGDGEHWSDFEDDIRKLPYCRNDHEFAFVSGMCGFKRVSRMRYV
;
A
#
# COMPACT_ATOMS: atom_id res chain seq x y z
N MET A 1 24.11 -25.04 30.45
CA MET A 1 24.04 -23.84 31.31
C MET A 1 24.87 -22.83 30.56
N ASP A 2 24.23 -22.21 29.57
CA ASP A 2 24.91 -21.78 28.35
C ASP A 2 24.97 -20.25 28.34
N SER A 3 26.15 -19.74 28.63
CA SER A 3 26.53 -18.35 28.42
C SER A 3 26.76 -18.14 26.92
N LEU A 4 26.07 -17.14 26.36
CA LEU A 4 26.35 -16.59 25.04
C LEU A 4 27.74 -15.95 25.11
N ASP A 5 28.72 -16.58 24.48
CA ASP A 5 30.04 -16.02 24.26
C ASP A 5 29.98 -15.13 23.01
N ASP A 6 30.25 -13.85 23.22
CA ASP A 6 30.23 -12.78 22.22
C ASP A 6 31.67 -12.57 21.74
N SER A 7 32.18 -13.47 20.90
CA SER A 7 33.42 -13.16 20.16
C SER A 7 33.68 -14.02 18.92
N SER A 8 34.33 -13.35 17.96
CA SER A 8 34.87 -13.77 16.66
C SER A 8 33.90 -13.61 15.48
N GLY A 9 34.15 -12.72 14.53
CA GLY A 9 35.45 -12.32 13.99
C GLY A 9 35.47 -12.60 12.49
N TYR A 10 34.48 -12.05 11.79
CA TYR A 10 34.48 -11.83 10.34
C TYR A 10 34.05 -10.37 10.17
N ASP A 11 34.83 -9.60 9.42
CA ASP A 11 34.63 -8.18 9.16
C ASP A 11 33.15 -7.85 8.87
N SER A 12 32.50 -7.20 9.84
CA SER A 12 31.30 -6.38 9.62
C SER A 12 31.68 -4.91 9.77
N GLU A 13 32.69 -4.46 9.02
CA GLU A 13 32.78 -3.03 8.72
C GLU A 13 31.58 -2.69 7.84
N TYR A 14 30.61 -2.01 8.45
CA TYR A 14 29.26 -1.69 7.95
C TYR A 14 28.24 -2.82 8.10
N ASP A 15 27.60 -2.90 9.28
CA ASP A 15 26.21 -3.35 9.32
C ASP A 15 25.40 -2.35 8.49
N GLU A 16 25.23 -2.64 7.20
CA GLU A 16 24.49 -1.80 6.25
C GLU A 16 23.05 -1.52 6.71
N LEU A 17 22.53 -2.33 7.64
CA LEU A 17 21.21 -2.16 8.23
C LEU A 17 21.20 -1.16 9.41
N SER A 18 22.34 -0.91 10.06
CA SER A 18 22.46 0.03 11.19
C SER A 18 22.07 1.47 10.85
N ARG A 19 22.04 1.84 9.56
CA ARG A 19 21.53 3.14 9.09
C ARG A 19 20.02 3.30 9.30
N PHE A 20 19.27 2.19 9.38
CA PHE A 20 17.83 2.18 9.58
C PHE A 20 17.51 2.07 11.07
N LYS A 21 17.29 3.21 11.74
CA LYS A 21 17.02 3.26 13.20
C LYS A 21 15.77 2.50 13.64
N TRP A 22 14.89 2.18 12.71
CA TRP A 22 13.64 1.44 12.93
C TRP A 22 13.78 -0.07 12.71
N LEU A 23 14.94 -0.54 12.26
CA LEU A 23 15.22 -1.93 11.91
C LEU A 23 16.28 -2.49 12.86
N GLU A 24 16.05 -3.68 13.40
CA GLU A 24 17.02 -4.35 14.24
C GLU A 24 17.26 -5.80 13.78
N GLN A 25 18.52 -6.11 13.48
CA GLN A 25 18.97 -7.44 13.08
C GLN A 25 19.12 -8.38 14.30
N MET A 26 18.68 -9.62 14.15
CA MET A 26 18.78 -10.66 15.18
C MET A 26 19.26 -11.99 14.59
N ASP A 27 20.48 -12.38 14.95
CA ASP A 27 21.06 -13.65 14.54
C ASP A 27 21.22 -14.64 15.69
N GLY A 28 21.20 -15.93 15.34
CA GLY A 28 21.46 -17.04 16.24
C GLY A 28 22.12 -18.21 15.51
N LYS A 29 22.97 -18.94 16.23
CA LYS A 29 23.67 -20.12 15.71
C LYS A 29 23.51 -21.28 16.70
N VAL A 30 23.37 -22.49 16.16
CA VAL A 30 23.45 -23.73 16.93
C VAL A 30 24.80 -24.36 16.66
N LEU A 31 25.58 -24.53 17.71
CA LEU A 31 26.88 -25.17 17.65
C LEU A 31 26.74 -26.63 18.08
N TRP A 32 27.42 -27.52 17.38
CA TRP A 32 27.61 -28.90 17.78
C TRP A 32 29.08 -29.12 18.06
N THR A 33 29.36 -29.65 19.24
CA THR A 33 30.70 -30.06 19.63
C THR A 33 30.79 -31.59 19.55
N SER A 34 31.87 -32.08 18.95
CA SER A 34 32.15 -33.51 18.83
C SER A 34 32.27 -34.17 20.22
N PRO A 35 31.99 -35.48 20.35
CA PRO A 35 32.02 -36.17 21.65
C PRO A 35 33.38 -36.12 22.37
N ASP A 36 34.47 -35.96 21.61
CA ASP A 36 35.84 -35.80 22.11
C ASP A 36 36.19 -34.34 22.46
N GLY A 37 35.30 -33.39 22.19
CA GLY A 37 35.47 -31.97 22.48
C GLY A 37 36.41 -31.23 21.53
N LEU A 38 36.91 -31.89 20.48
CA LEU A 38 37.98 -31.36 19.62
C LEU A 38 37.47 -30.50 18.46
N GLU A 39 36.24 -30.73 17.99
CA GLU A 39 35.64 -29.98 16.90
C GLU A 39 34.34 -29.32 17.34
N THR A 40 34.18 -28.03 17.04
CA THR A 40 32.90 -27.33 17.16
C THR A 40 32.50 -26.80 15.79
N THR A 41 31.32 -27.18 15.32
CA THR A 41 30.81 -26.76 14.02
C THR A 41 29.40 -26.18 14.14
N THR A 42 29.07 -25.21 13.31
CA THR A 42 27.69 -24.70 13.22
C THR A 42 26.83 -25.75 12.51
N ILE A 43 25.74 -26.17 13.18
CA ILE A 43 24.78 -27.15 12.67
C ILE A 43 23.39 -26.55 12.42
N GLY A 44 23.17 -25.31 12.82
CA GLY A 44 21.98 -24.55 12.49
C GLY A 44 22.20 -23.04 12.63
N GLN A 45 21.38 -22.28 11.93
CA GLN A 45 21.42 -20.82 11.93
C GLN A 45 19.99 -20.28 11.86
N CYS A 46 19.74 -19.19 12.56
CA CYS A 46 18.54 -18.39 12.39
C CYS A 46 18.90 -16.90 12.26
N SER A 47 18.10 -16.17 11.50
CA SER A 47 18.23 -14.74 11.27
C SER A 47 16.84 -14.13 11.12
N GLY A 48 16.61 -13.01 11.80
CA GLY A 48 15.37 -12.25 11.68
C GLY A 48 15.59 -10.76 11.92
N GLU A 49 14.66 -9.97 11.43
CA GLU A 49 14.69 -8.51 11.42
C GLU A 49 13.45 -8.00 12.17
N LEU A 50 13.66 -7.26 13.26
CA LEU A 50 12.59 -6.60 13.99
C LEU A 50 12.38 -5.19 13.44
N ILE A 51 11.20 -4.97 12.87
CA ILE A 51 10.77 -3.75 12.20
C ILE A 51 9.84 -2.98 13.14
N SER A 52 10.29 -1.80 13.60
CA SER A 52 9.45 -0.85 14.33
C SER A 52 8.55 -0.08 13.36
N ARG A 53 7.48 -0.73 12.94
CA ARG A 53 6.51 -0.17 11.99
C ARG A 53 5.94 1.19 12.41
N PRO A 54 5.62 1.46 13.70
CA PRO A 54 5.14 2.79 14.11
C PRO A 54 6.11 3.93 13.76
N ALA A 55 7.43 3.68 13.80
CA ALA A 55 8.45 4.70 13.53
C ALA A 55 8.48 5.15 12.05
N ILE A 56 8.00 4.30 11.14
CA ILE A 56 8.04 4.53 9.69
C ILE A 56 6.67 4.61 9.02
N ARG A 57 5.57 4.60 9.80
CA ARG A 57 4.20 4.47 9.29
C ARG A 57 3.85 5.45 8.16
N HIS A 58 4.24 6.71 8.30
CA HIS A 58 3.91 7.79 7.37
C HIS A 58 4.67 7.70 6.02
N ILE A 59 5.71 6.87 5.95
CA ILE A 59 6.58 6.63 4.77
C ILE A 59 6.89 5.13 4.62
N PHE A 60 5.96 4.25 5.02
CA PHE A 60 6.23 2.83 5.23
C PHE A 60 6.78 2.14 3.99
N HIS A 61 6.16 2.32 2.82
CA HIS A 61 6.67 1.72 1.57
C HIS A 61 8.04 2.25 1.14
N GLU A 62 8.37 3.52 1.45
CA GLU A 62 9.67 4.10 1.11
C GLU A 62 10.79 3.46 1.95
N GLU A 63 10.56 3.36 3.26
CA GLU A 63 11.52 2.76 4.19
C GLU A 63 11.66 1.25 3.97
N MET A 64 10.58 0.54 3.62
CA MET A 64 10.62 -0.90 3.36
C MET A 64 11.31 -1.29 2.04
N ASP A 65 11.42 -0.38 1.04
CA ASP A 65 12.07 -0.70 -0.25
C ASP A 65 13.61 -0.73 -0.16
N GLY A 66 14.17 -0.01 0.82
CA GLY A 66 15.61 0.25 0.93
C GLY A 66 16.49 -0.89 1.44
N PRO A 67 16.14 -1.61 2.53
CA PRO A 67 17.10 -2.48 3.21
C PRO A 67 17.38 -3.81 2.49
N SER A 68 16.34 -4.56 2.10
CA SER A 68 16.50 -5.89 1.47
C SER A 68 15.31 -6.22 0.55
N THR A 69 15.50 -7.22 -0.31
CA THR A 69 14.45 -7.69 -1.24
C THR A 69 13.29 -8.32 -0.48
N GLU A 70 13.59 -9.01 0.62
CA GLU A 70 12.64 -9.69 1.51
C GLU A 70 11.76 -8.67 2.23
N ILE A 71 12.35 -7.61 2.81
CA ILE A 71 11.59 -6.51 3.43
C ILE A 71 10.72 -5.80 2.39
N SER A 72 11.25 -5.48 1.21
CA SER A 72 10.45 -4.85 0.14
C SER A 72 9.29 -5.77 -0.28
N SER A 73 9.55 -7.06 -0.47
CA SER A 73 8.53 -8.05 -0.84
C SER A 73 7.43 -8.17 0.22
N LEU A 74 7.78 -8.13 1.50
CA LEU A 74 6.84 -8.10 2.61
C LEU A 74 5.99 -6.82 2.59
N GLY A 75 6.67 -5.67 2.54
CA GLY A 75 6.05 -4.34 2.64
C GLY A 75 5.01 -4.10 1.56
N PHE A 76 5.33 -4.45 0.32
CA PHE A 76 4.42 -4.28 -0.81
C PHE A 76 3.51 -5.48 -1.05
N GLY A 77 3.85 -6.67 -0.55
CA GLY A 77 3.04 -7.88 -0.68
C GLY A 77 1.81 -7.82 0.21
N LEU A 78 2.01 -7.57 1.50
CA LEU A 78 0.94 -7.63 2.52
C LEU A 78 0.31 -6.30 2.88
N PHE A 79 1.08 -5.21 2.80
CA PHE A 79 0.69 -3.95 3.41
C PHE A 79 0.45 -2.84 2.37
N ASP A 80 -0.41 -1.89 2.72
CA ASP A 80 -0.56 -0.64 1.99
C ASP A 80 0.57 0.35 2.32
N ARG A 81 0.53 1.55 1.72
CA ARG A 81 1.58 2.56 1.85
C ARG A 81 1.82 3.08 3.28
N TYR A 82 0.91 2.76 4.21
CA TYR A 82 0.99 3.11 5.62
C TYR A 82 1.22 1.89 6.52
N GLY A 83 1.57 0.74 5.95
CA GLY A 83 1.82 -0.47 6.74
C GLY A 83 0.56 -1.13 7.30
N ARG A 84 -0.63 -0.84 6.77
CA ARG A 84 -1.88 -1.54 7.12
C ARG A 84 -2.05 -2.77 6.26
N LEU A 85 -2.58 -3.85 6.81
CA LEU A 85 -2.86 -5.06 6.05
C LEU A 85 -3.85 -4.70 4.93
N LYS A 86 -3.52 -5.10 3.71
CA LYS A 86 -4.35 -4.74 2.56
C LYS A 86 -5.78 -5.31 2.69
N PRO A 87 -6.82 -4.56 2.26
CA PRO A 87 -8.22 -4.94 2.47
C PRO A 87 -8.61 -6.31 1.90
N GLU A 88 -7.97 -6.76 0.82
CA GLU A 88 -8.23 -8.06 0.21
C GLU A 88 -7.92 -9.23 1.15
N PHE A 89 -6.98 -9.07 2.08
CA PHE A 89 -6.66 -10.10 3.07
C PHE A 89 -7.60 -10.08 4.28
N LYS A 90 -8.47 -9.07 4.39
CA LYS A 90 -9.45 -8.93 5.48
C LYS A 90 -10.84 -9.37 5.04
N THR A 91 -11.27 -8.91 3.86
CA THR A 91 -12.69 -8.91 3.46
C THR A 91 -13.00 -9.67 2.18
N HIS A 92 -12.01 -9.91 1.31
CA HIS A 92 -12.24 -10.57 0.02
C HIS A 92 -12.80 -11.99 0.21
N SER A 93 -13.68 -12.43 -0.68
CA SER A 93 -14.35 -13.74 -0.57
C SER A 93 -13.36 -14.91 -0.56
N VAL A 94 -12.24 -14.78 -1.27
CA VAL A 94 -11.20 -15.82 -1.39
C VAL A 94 -9.86 -15.39 -0.75
N LYS A 95 -9.43 -14.14 -0.96
CA LYS A 95 -8.07 -13.68 -0.58
C LYS A 95 -7.90 -13.51 0.92
N LYS A 96 -8.99 -13.40 1.69
CA LYS A 96 -8.92 -13.40 3.16
C LYS A 96 -8.47 -14.73 3.75
N GLY A 97 -8.42 -15.81 2.96
CA GLY A 97 -8.04 -17.15 3.42
C GLY A 97 -8.92 -17.59 4.59
N SER A 98 -8.29 -18.00 5.69
CA SER A 98 -8.99 -18.38 6.93
C SER A 98 -9.70 -17.22 7.64
N GLY A 99 -9.36 -15.96 7.31
CA GLY A 99 -9.96 -14.76 7.89
C GLY A 99 -9.51 -14.45 9.32
N VAL A 100 -8.53 -15.17 9.86
CA VAL A 100 -8.02 -14.97 11.23
C VAL A 100 -7.14 -13.74 11.40
N TRP A 101 -6.82 -13.04 10.31
CA TRP A 101 -6.02 -11.81 10.28
C TRP A 101 -6.90 -10.64 9.83
N GLN A 102 -7.05 -9.63 10.68
CA GLN A 102 -7.89 -8.45 10.47
C GLN A 102 -7.12 -7.17 10.84
N ASP A 103 -7.81 -6.15 11.35
CA ASP A 103 -7.25 -4.84 11.67
C ASP A 103 -6.20 -4.89 12.79
N GLU A 104 -6.15 -5.95 13.61
CA GLU A 104 -5.09 -6.13 14.61
C GLU A 104 -3.70 -6.22 13.97
N LEU A 105 -3.60 -6.75 12.75
CA LEU A 105 -2.34 -6.81 12.01
C LEU A 105 -1.90 -5.45 11.47
N ASP A 106 -2.74 -4.41 11.52
CA ASP A 106 -2.37 -3.05 11.10
C ASP A 106 -1.42 -2.34 12.08
N SER A 107 -1.24 -2.88 13.29
CA SER A 107 -0.53 -2.22 14.40
C SER A 107 0.50 -3.12 15.09
N GLY A 108 1.48 -2.51 15.76
CA GLY A 108 2.60 -3.22 16.40
C GLY A 108 3.78 -3.48 15.46
N ASP A 109 4.86 -3.99 16.05
CA ASP A 109 6.11 -4.31 15.35
C ASP A 109 5.97 -5.59 14.51
N ILE A 110 6.91 -5.80 13.59
CA ILE A 110 6.98 -7.00 12.75
C ILE A 110 8.35 -7.66 12.96
N LEU A 111 8.36 -8.94 13.32
CA LEU A 111 9.57 -9.77 13.28
C LEU A 111 9.57 -10.55 11.97
N LEU A 112 10.33 -10.11 10.96
CA LEU A 112 10.51 -10.85 9.73
C LEU A 112 11.58 -11.93 9.94
N ILE A 113 11.24 -13.20 9.74
CA ILE A 113 12.19 -14.31 9.82
C ILE A 113 12.70 -14.59 8.42
N ASN A 114 13.96 -14.25 8.17
CA ASN A 114 14.60 -14.44 6.86
C ASN A 114 15.21 -15.83 6.71
N VAL A 115 15.88 -16.31 7.76
CA VAL A 115 16.58 -17.60 7.73
C VAL A 115 16.24 -18.41 8.97
N LEU A 116 15.85 -19.66 8.76
CA LEU A 116 15.84 -20.68 9.80
C LEU A 116 16.27 -22.00 9.16
N HIS A 117 17.46 -22.44 9.51
CA HIS A 117 18.12 -23.55 8.84
C HIS A 117 18.79 -24.52 9.82
N VAL A 118 18.66 -25.81 9.54
CA VAL A 118 19.34 -26.89 10.27
C VAL A 118 19.94 -27.85 9.25
N LYS A 119 21.24 -28.18 9.40
CA LYS A 119 21.95 -29.14 8.56
C LYS A 119 21.20 -30.48 8.52
N LEU A 120 21.12 -31.10 7.34
CA LEU A 120 20.36 -32.32 7.08
C LEU A 120 20.60 -33.42 8.13
N SER A 121 21.88 -33.68 8.44
CA SER A 121 22.32 -34.70 9.42
C SER A 121 21.85 -34.47 10.87
N HIS A 122 21.37 -33.26 11.18
CA HIS A 122 20.93 -32.83 12.51
C HIS A 122 19.45 -32.42 12.56
N ARG A 123 18.70 -32.59 11.45
CA ARG A 123 17.25 -32.33 11.41
C ARG A 123 16.49 -33.33 12.30
N ARG A 124 15.20 -33.03 12.55
CA ARG A 124 14.27 -33.83 13.39
C ARG A 124 14.64 -33.95 14.89
N ARG A 125 15.57 -33.14 15.39
CA ARG A 125 15.96 -33.07 16.82
C ARG A 125 15.35 -31.89 17.59
N GLY A 126 14.33 -31.24 17.03
CA GLY A 126 13.67 -30.07 17.63
C GLY A 126 14.49 -28.77 17.60
N LEU A 127 15.66 -28.74 16.95
CA LEU A 127 16.55 -27.57 16.90
C LEU A 127 15.89 -26.35 16.26
N GLY A 128 15.15 -26.52 15.16
CA GLY A 128 14.43 -25.42 14.50
C GLY A 128 13.41 -24.74 15.42
N ARG A 129 12.65 -25.53 16.19
CA ARG A 129 11.72 -25.00 17.20
C ARG A 129 12.45 -24.19 18.27
N LYS A 130 13.58 -24.70 18.77
CA LYS A 130 14.37 -23.99 19.79
C LYS A 130 14.89 -22.65 19.28
N MET A 131 15.45 -22.63 18.07
CA MET A 131 15.92 -21.37 17.45
C MET A 131 14.79 -20.35 17.29
N PHE A 132 13.62 -20.77 16.80
CA PHE A 132 12.47 -19.88 16.70
C PHE A 132 12.04 -19.33 18.07
N VAL A 133 11.93 -20.18 19.10
CA VAL A 133 11.54 -19.75 20.44
C VAL A 133 12.50 -18.71 21.01
N GLU A 134 13.81 -18.93 20.88
CA GLU A 134 14.82 -17.96 21.34
C GLU A 134 14.75 -16.63 20.57
N LEU A 135 14.62 -16.70 19.24
CA LEU A 135 14.47 -15.51 18.38
C LEU A 135 13.20 -14.73 18.75
N PHE A 136 12.09 -15.44 18.96
CA PHE A 136 10.81 -14.86 19.31
C PHE A 136 10.83 -14.18 20.69
N GLU A 137 11.44 -14.82 21.69
CA GLU A 137 11.57 -14.24 23.04
C GLU A 137 12.54 -13.06 23.06
N LYS A 138 13.58 -13.06 22.20
CA LYS A 138 14.44 -11.89 22.01
C LYS A 138 13.66 -10.71 21.43
N ALA A 139 12.82 -10.93 20.42
CA ALA A 139 11.93 -9.89 19.88
C ALA A 139 10.92 -9.40 20.93
N ARG A 140 10.29 -10.31 21.68
CA ARG A 140 9.35 -9.97 22.77
C ARG A 140 9.97 -9.03 23.80
N LYS A 141 11.24 -9.21 24.17
CA LYS A 141 11.95 -8.35 25.13
C LYS A 141 12.27 -6.95 24.59
N LYS A 142 12.25 -6.77 23.26
CA LYS A 142 12.60 -5.51 22.57
C LYS A 142 11.39 -4.69 22.15
N THR A 143 10.22 -5.30 22.06
CA THR A 143 8.97 -4.61 21.71
C THR A 143 8.20 -4.15 22.96
N VAL A 144 7.65 -2.95 22.92
CA VAL A 144 6.87 -2.31 24.03
C VAL A 144 5.39 -2.76 24.06
N GLY A 145 4.99 -3.71 23.20
CA GLY A 145 3.61 -4.20 23.09
C GLY A 145 3.49 -5.52 22.33
N SER A 146 2.46 -5.65 21.51
CA SER A 146 2.31 -6.81 20.61
C SER A 146 3.12 -6.63 19.32
N PHE A 147 3.54 -7.75 18.75
CA PHE A 147 4.20 -7.84 17.46
C PHE A 147 3.72 -9.10 16.74
N PHE A 148 4.02 -9.17 15.45
CA PHE A 148 3.75 -10.34 14.63
C PHE A 148 5.04 -10.86 14.06
N ALA A 149 5.31 -12.15 14.26
CA ALA A 149 6.38 -12.82 13.51
C ALA A 149 5.83 -13.22 12.14
N ILE A 150 6.54 -12.86 11.08
CA ILE A 150 6.14 -13.13 9.70
C ILE A 150 7.29 -13.85 8.99
N VAL A 151 6.94 -14.83 8.17
CA VAL A 151 7.90 -15.61 7.38
C VAL A 151 7.30 -15.92 6.02
N GLN A 152 8.15 -15.95 4.99
CA GLN A 152 7.83 -16.62 3.73
C GLN A 152 8.44 -18.02 3.81
N PRO A 153 7.62 -19.10 3.95
CA PRO A 153 8.15 -20.45 3.91
C PRO A 153 8.93 -20.68 2.62
N GLY A 154 10.09 -21.33 2.76
CA GLY A 154 10.98 -21.59 1.63
C GLY A 154 12.06 -22.58 2.01
N TYR A 155 12.97 -22.81 1.07
CA TYR A 155 14.10 -23.72 1.19
C TYR A 155 15.37 -23.04 0.67
N LEU A 156 16.53 -23.46 1.16
CA LEU A 156 17.81 -22.96 0.66
C LEU A 156 18.16 -23.71 -0.63
N THR A 157 18.16 -22.98 -1.76
CA THR A 157 18.47 -23.51 -3.09
C THR A 157 19.86 -24.15 -3.14
N ARG A 158 20.86 -23.56 -2.50
CA ARG A 158 22.25 -24.07 -2.54
C ARG A 158 22.39 -25.51 -2.02
N GLU A 159 21.78 -25.84 -0.89
CA GLU A 159 21.79 -27.23 -0.38
C GLU A 159 20.90 -28.15 -1.21
N SER A 160 19.80 -27.62 -1.73
CA SER A 160 18.87 -28.38 -2.58
C SER A 160 19.50 -28.77 -3.91
N ASP A 161 20.30 -27.88 -4.50
CA ASP A 161 21.01 -28.12 -5.76
C ASP A 161 22.18 -29.09 -5.55
N GLU A 162 22.85 -29.04 -4.39
CA GLU A 162 23.85 -30.04 -3.96
C GLU A 162 23.24 -31.43 -3.77
N GLU A 163 21.99 -31.52 -3.28
CA GLU A 163 21.24 -32.78 -3.11
C GLU A 163 20.70 -33.34 -4.44
N MET A 164 20.32 -32.48 -5.39
CA MET A 164 19.64 -32.89 -6.63
C MET A 164 20.55 -33.44 -7.73
N GLY A 165 21.79 -32.95 -7.85
CA GLY A 165 22.63 -33.30 -9.01
C GLY A 165 22.02 -32.86 -10.35
N ASP A 166 22.28 -33.62 -11.42
CA ASP A 166 21.86 -33.30 -12.79
C ASP A 166 20.54 -34.02 -13.15
N VAL A 167 19.43 -33.50 -12.59
CA VAL A 167 18.06 -34.00 -12.82
C VAL A 167 17.32 -33.22 -13.91
N SER A 168 16.31 -33.85 -14.50
CA SER A 168 15.45 -33.20 -15.49
C SER A 168 14.65 -32.02 -14.90
N GLY A 169 14.15 -31.12 -15.77
CA GLY A 169 13.39 -29.95 -15.33
C GLY A 169 12.09 -30.29 -14.58
N GLU A 170 11.44 -31.40 -14.90
CA GLU A 170 10.21 -31.85 -14.23
C GLU A 170 10.49 -32.42 -12.84
N GLU A 171 11.53 -33.25 -12.71
CA GLU A 171 11.97 -33.78 -11.41
C GLU A 171 12.43 -32.66 -10.48
N ARG A 172 13.14 -31.67 -11.02
CA ARG A 172 13.53 -30.46 -10.29
C ARG A 172 12.31 -29.67 -9.78
N LYS A 173 11.28 -29.51 -10.61
CA LYS A 173 10.04 -28.84 -10.20
C LYS A 173 9.32 -29.61 -9.09
N ALA A 174 9.23 -30.93 -9.20
CA ALA A 174 8.61 -31.78 -8.18
C ALA A 174 9.38 -31.71 -6.84
N PHE A 175 10.71 -31.70 -6.89
CA PHE A 175 11.56 -31.54 -5.70
C PHE A 175 11.29 -30.20 -5.00
N TYR A 176 11.26 -29.10 -5.75
CA TYR A 176 11.00 -27.78 -5.19
C TYR A 176 9.62 -27.67 -4.54
N HIS A 177 8.57 -28.24 -5.16
CA HIS A 177 7.26 -28.32 -4.54
C HIS A 177 7.28 -29.12 -3.23
N GLN A 178 7.95 -30.26 -3.19
CA GLN A 178 8.07 -31.06 -1.97
C GLN A 178 8.83 -30.31 -0.85
N ALA A 179 9.87 -29.56 -1.20
CA ALA A 179 10.63 -28.75 -0.25
C ALA A 179 9.80 -27.60 0.32
N GLU A 180 9.00 -26.93 -0.51
CA GLU A 180 8.06 -25.88 -0.10
C GLU A 180 6.96 -26.44 0.83
N ASP A 181 6.38 -27.58 0.49
CA ASP A 181 5.38 -28.27 1.33
C ASP A 181 5.96 -28.63 2.70
N ALA A 182 7.20 -29.14 2.74
CA ALA A 182 7.88 -29.45 3.98
C ALA A 182 8.14 -28.20 4.85
N ALA A 183 8.50 -27.08 4.22
CA ALA A 183 8.68 -25.80 4.91
C ALA A 183 7.34 -25.27 5.46
N CYS A 184 6.28 -25.28 4.66
CA CYS A 184 4.93 -24.89 5.09
C CYS A 184 4.47 -25.74 6.28
N HIS A 185 4.65 -27.05 6.22
CA HIS A 185 4.30 -27.96 7.30
C HIS A 185 5.08 -27.67 8.59
N PHE A 186 6.38 -27.40 8.49
CA PHE A 186 7.21 -27.02 9.64
C PHE A 186 6.67 -25.76 10.33
N TRP A 187 6.41 -24.69 9.58
CA TRP A 187 5.89 -23.44 10.16
C TRP A 187 4.51 -23.61 10.78
N ARG A 188 3.62 -24.38 10.13
CA ARG A 188 2.31 -24.72 10.72
C ARG A 188 2.42 -25.48 12.04
N GLN A 189 3.38 -26.40 12.15
CA GLN A 189 3.65 -27.12 13.40
C GLN A 189 4.21 -26.22 14.52
N LEU A 190 4.79 -25.06 14.17
CA LEU A 190 5.17 -24.03 15.14
C LEU A 190 4.01 -23.11 15.53
N GLY A 191 2.86 -23.22 14.86
CA GLY A 191 1.68 -22.40 15.12
C GLY A 191 1.49 -21.23 14.16
N PHE A 192 2.36 -21.09 13.15
CA PHE A 192 2.16 -20.08 12.10
C PHE A 192 0.97 -20.43 11.22
N ARG A 193 0.24 -19.42 10.75
CA ARG A 193 -0.90 -19.57 9.84
C ARG A 193 -0.75 -18.62 8.67
N ARG A 194 -1.23 -19.02 7.49
CA ARG A 194 -1.11 -18.19 6.28
C ARG A 194 -1.87 -16.87 6.45
N ILE A 195 -1.28 -15.77 5.98
CA ILE A 195 -1.93 -14.46 5.96
C ILE A 195 -2.73 -14.34 4.66
N GLY A 196 -4.05 -14.56 4.76
CA GLY A 196 -4.92 -14.59 3.60
C GLY A 196 -4.54 -15.70 2.61
N SER A 197 -4.58 -15.37 1.32
CA SER A 197 -4.07 -16.22 0.24
C SER A 197 -2.62 -15.91 -0.16
N SER A 198 -1.88 -15.16 0.66
CA SER A 198 -0.53 -14.74 0.33
C SER A 198 0.51 -15.85 0.52
N ILE A 199 1.74 -15.58 0.06
CA ILE A 199 2.93 -16.41 0.32
C ILE A 199 3.43 -16.31 1.77
N TRP A 200 2.86 -15.42 2.58
CA TRP A 200 3.36 -15.11 3.92
C TRP A 200 2.57 -15.82 5.00
N PHE A 201 3.28 -16.23 6.04
CA PHE A 201 2.75 -16.86 7.24
C PHE A 201 2.99 -15.95 8.44
N GLY A 202 1.98 -15.83 9.29
CA GLY A 202 2.02 -15.01 10.50
C GLY A 202 1.92 -15.83 11.77
N PHE A 203 2.49 -15.29 12.85
CA PHE A 203 2.34 -15.76 14.22
C PHE A 203 2.21 -14.54 15.14
N ALA A 204 1.12 -14.45 15.89
CA ALA A 204 0.87 -13.33 16.79
C ALA A 204 1.59 -13.54 18.14
N SER A 205 2.08 -12.46 18.75
CA SER A 205 2.66 -12.53 20.10
C SER A 205 1.64 -12.56 21.23
N LYS A 206 0.39 -12.21 20.91
CA LYS A 206 -0.76 -12.23 21.82
C LYS A 206 -1.35 -13.64 21.92
N PRO A 207 -1.35 -14.27 23.11
CA PRO A 207 -1.80 -15.66 23.26
C PRO A 207 -3.27 -15.91 22.91
N ASP A 208 -4.11 -14.89 22.97
CA ASP A 208 -5.55 -14.92 22.67
C ASP A 208 -5.87 -14.74 21.17
N HIS A 209 -4.86 -14.55 20.32
CA HIS A 209 -5.06 -14.39 18.89
C HIS A 209 -5.60 -15.68 18.23
N ALA A 210 -6.52 -15.52 17.28
CA ALA A 210 -7.22 -16.62 16.61
C ALA A 210 -6.29 -17.62 15.89
N CYS A 211 -5.12 -17.17 15.44
CA CYS A 211 -4.12 -18.04 14.80
C CYS A 211 -3.67 -19.21 15.69
N HIS A 212 -3.70 -19.06 17.03
CA HIS A 212 -3.30 -20.12 17.96
C HIS A 212 -4.36 -21.22 18.10
N SER A 213 -5.62 -20.91 17.81
CA SER A 213 -6.74 -21.87 17.89
C SER A 213 -7.02 -22.55 16.55
N LEU A 214 -6.59 -21.97 15.43
CA LEU A 214 -6.75 -22.56 14.10
C LEU A 214 -5.85 -23.80 13.97
N LEU A 215 -6.41 -24.95 13.58
CA LEU A 215 -5.62 -26.16 13.34
C LEU A 215 -4.79 -26.03 12.06
N ALA A 216 -3.66 -26.74 12.00
CA ALA A 216 -2.81 -26.74 10.81
C ALA A 216 -3.51 -27.32 9.57
N SER A 217 -4.45 -28.26 9.75
CA SER A 217 -5.28 -28.84 8.69
C SER A 217 -6.35 -27.89 8.15
N ASP A 218 -6.73 -26.91 8.96
CA ASP A 218 -7.81 -25.97 8.67
C ASP A 218 -7.25 -24.63 8.17
N ASP A 219 -5.92 -24.51 8.11
CA ASP A 219 -5.22 -23.36 7.53
C ASP A 219 -5.40 -23.33 6.01
N TYR A 220 -5.51 -22.13 5.46
CA TYR A 220 -5.84 -21.96 4.05
C TYR A 220 -4.63 -22.25 3.15
N ASP A 221 -4.86 -23.01 2.06
CA ASP A 221 -3.92 -23.17 0.96
C ASP A 221 -4.57 -22.70 -0.35
N PRO A 222 -3.91 -21.79 -1.10
CA PRO A 222 -4.37 -21.39 -2.41
C PRO A 222 -4.44 -22.61 -3.35
N PRO A 223 -5.50 -22.71 -4.19
CA PRO A 223 -5.60 -23.79 -5.15
C PRO A 223 -4.48 -23.68 -6.21
N SER A 224 -3.86 -24.80 -6.55
CA SER A 224 -2.96 -24.85 -7.70
C SER A 224 -3.77 -25.09 -8.98
N PRO A 225 -3.70 -24.21 -9.98
CA PRO A 225 -4.43 -24.41 -11.23
C PRO A 225 -3.91 -25.65 -11.96
N ALA A 226 -4.82 -26.56 -12.32
CA ALA A 226 -4.51 -27.72 -13.15
C ALA A 226 -4.32 -27.29 -14.62
N TYR A 227 -3.12 -26.77 -14.92
CA TYR A 227 -2.75 -26.32 -16.25
C TYR A 227 -2.19 -27.46 -17.11
N THR A 228 -2.70 -27.61 -18.33
CA THR A 228 -2.12 -28.47 -19.37
C THR A 228 -1.73 -27.59 -20.55
N PRO A 229 -0.44 -27.58 -20.96
CA PRO A 229 0.00 -26.76 -22.08
C PRO A 229 -0.72 -27.09 -23.39
N ASP A 230 -1.28 -26.06 -24.03
CA ASP A 230 -1.89 -26.15 -25.35
C ASP A 230 -1.23 -25.12 -26.27
N PRO A 231 -0.50 -25.54 -27.33
CA PRO A 231 0.23 -24.63 -28.21
C PRO A 231 -0.64 -23.58 -28.90
N ILE A 232 -1.90 -23.90 -29.19
CA ILE A 232 -2.84 -22.98 -29.87
C ILE A 232 -3.25 -21.88 -28.89
N ASN A 233 -3.64 -22.26 -27.67
CA ASN A 233 -4.01 -21.32 -26.61
C ASN A 233 -2.82 -20.45 -26.22
N GLU A 234 -1.62 -21.00 -26.11
CA GLU A 234 -0.39 -20.24 -25.86
C GLU A 234 -0.12 -19.22 -26.97
N ALA A 235 -0.30 -19.60 -28.23
CA ALA A 235 -0.17 -18.67 -29.34
C ALA A 235 -1.21 -17.53 -29.26
N ILE A 236 -2.46 -17.80 -28.83
CA ILE A 236 -3.49 -16.78 -28.62
C ILE A 236 -3.09 -15.83 -27.49
N ARG A 237 -2.66 -16.35 -26.34
CA ARG A 237 -2.21 -15.54 -25.19
C ARG A 237 -1.07 -14.62 -25.58
N SER A 238 -0.07 -15.18 -26.28
CA SER A 238 1.07 -14.42 -26.80
C SER A 238 0.61 -13.27 -27.71
N THR A 239 -0.37 -13.49 -28.60
CA THR A 239 -0.98 -12.42 -29.40
C THR A 239 -1.64 -11.36 -28.51
N ILE A 240 -2.50 -11.77 -27.56
CA ILE A 240 -3.19 -10.84 -26.65
C ILE A 240 -2.19 -10.00 -25.83
N SER A 241 -1.07 -10.58 -25.40
CA SER A 241 -0.07 -9.84 -24.61
C SER A 241 0.83 -8.94 -25.45
N LYS A 242 1.19 -9.33 -26.69
CA LYS A 242 2.32 -8.70 -27.42
C LYS A 242 1.93 -7.76 -28.56
N THR A 243 0.75 -7.91 -29.16
CA THR A 243 0.35 -7.08 -30.32
C THR A 243 -0.33 -5.77 -29.89
N GLY A 244 -0.62 -4.86 -30.83
CA GLY A 244 -1.51 -3.73 -30.58
C GLY A 244 -2.96 -4.18 -30.32
N ASP A 245 -3.80 -3.33 -29.72
CA ASP A 245 -5.20 -3.68 -29.43
C ASP A 245 -6.02 -3.96 -30.71
N ASP A 246 -5.91 -3.10 -31.73
CA ASP A 246 -6.57 -3.31 -33.02
C ASP A 246 -6.08 -4.57 -33.74
N GLU A 247 -4.76 -4.75 -33.78
CA GLU A 247 -4.14 -5.92 -34.41
C GLU A 247 -4.57 -7.22 -33.71
N CYS A 248 -4.67 -7.20 -32.38
CA CYS A 248 -5.15 -8.33 -31.60
C CYS A 248 -6.57 -8.74 -31.99
N VAL A 249 -7.49 -7.78 -32.16
CA VAL A 249 -8.87 -8.06 -32.60
C VAL A 249 -8.87 -8.73 -33.97
N GLU A 250 -8.07 -8.26 -34.93
CA GLU A 250 -7.99 -8.86 -36.26
C GLU A 250 -7.44 -10.30 -36.21
N HIS A 251 -6.37 -10.54 -35.46
CA HIS A 251 -5.83 -11.90 -35.27
C HIS A 251 -6.84 -12.85 -34.62
N LEU A 252 -7.62 -12.36 -33.64
CA LEU A 252 -8.64 -13.17 -32.97
C LEU A 252 -9.81 -13.49 -33.91
N ARG A 253 -10.23 -12.54 -34.75
CA ARG A 253 -11.27 -12.75 -35.78
C ARG A 253 -10.87 -13.82 -36.78
N LEU A 254 -9.61 -13.79 -37.24
CA LEU A 254 -9.07 -14.78 -38.20
C LEU A 254 -9.02 -16.21 -37.66
N ARG A 255 -9.08 -16.38 -36.33
CA ARG A 255 -9.05 -17.71 -35.68
C ARG A 255 -10.43 -18.31 -35.43
N GLU A 256 -11.50 -17.62 -35.82
CA GLU A 256 -12.91 -18.09 -35.78
C GLU A 256 -13.29 -18.80 -34.47
N VAL A 257 -12.99 -18.21 -33.32
CA VAL A 257 -13.42 -18.77 -32.03
C VAL A 257 -14.91 -18.48 -31.85
N ALA A 258 -15.74 -19.51 -32.02
CA ALA A 258 -17.19 -19.40 -31.91
C ALA A 258 -17.66 -19.00 -30.50
N SER A 259 -18.88 -18.47 -30.42
CA SER A 259 -19.57 -18.27 -29.13
C SER A 259 -19.74 -19.62 -28.43
N GLY A 260 -19.42 -19.67 -27.13
CA GLY A 260 -19.53 -20.91 -26.34
C GLY A 260 -18.39 -21.92 -26.53
N ASP A 261 -17.34 -21.58 -27.28
CA ASP A 261 -16.14 -22.43 -27.44
C ASP A 261 -15.46 -22.69 -26.07
N PRO A 262 -15.11 -23.94 -25.73
CA PRO A 262 -14.46 -24.26 -24.45
C PRO A 262 -13.11 -23.55 -24.25
N ARG A 263 -12.43 -23.12 -25.33
CA ARG A 263 -11.16 -22.38 -25.26
C ARG A 263 -11.29 -21.05 -24.51
N TRP A 264 -12.49 -20.47 -24.40
CA TRP A 264 -12.68 -19.27 -23.57
C TRP A 264 -12.37 -19.48 -22.09
N ARG A 265 -12.50 -20.73 -21.62
CA ARG A 265 -12.16 -21.16 -20.25
C ARG A 265 -10.77 -21.77 -20.15
N ALA A 266 -9.98 -21.76 -21.22
CA ALA A 266 -8.61 -22.24 -21.19
C ALA A 266 -7.75 -21.30 -20.32
N ILE A 267 -7.09 -21.89 -19.33
CA ILE A 267 -6.23 -21.18 -18.38
C ILE A 267 -4.74 -21.32 -18.72
N ASP A 268 -3.94 -20.32 -18.37
CA ASP A 268 -2.47 -20.42 -18.35
C ASP A 268 -1.98 -21.12 -17.07
N ASP A 269 -0.66 -21.14 -16.86
CA ASP A 269 0.00 -21.69 -15.67
C ASP A 269 -0.34 -20.94 -14.37
N LYS A 270 -0.95 -19.76 -14.46
CA LYS A 270 -1.43 -18.94 -13.35
C LYS A 270 -2.96 -18.96 -13.21
N GLY A 271 -3.66 -19.79 -13.99
CA GLY A 271 -5.12 -19.85 -13.96
C GLY A 271 -5.81 -18.74 -14.76
N ASN A 272 -5.10 -17.89 -15.50
CA ASN A 272 -5.69 -16.77 -16.24
C ASN A 272 -6.33 -17.23 -17.55
N THR A 273 -7.59 -16.82 -17.77
CA THR A 273 -8.25 -16.94 -19.07
C THR A 273 -7.81 -15.85 -20.04
N PHE A 274 -8.22 -15.93 -21.31
CA PHE A 274 -7.98 -14.86 -22.29
C PHE A 274 -8.53 -13.51 -21.83
N LEU A 275 -9.63 -13.50 -21.07
CA LEU A 275 -10.23 -12.29 -20.54
C LEU A 275 -9.31 -11.61 -19.51
N HIS A 276 -8.74 -12.39 -18.58
CA HIS A 276 -7.74 -11.90 -17.61
C HIS A 276 -6.51 -11.29 -18.31
N ILE A 277 -6.05 -11.92 -19.38
CA ILE A 277 -4.87 -11.47 -20.12
C ILE A 277 -5.19 -10.18 -20.91
N ALA A 278 -6.39 -10.07 -21.50
CA ALA A 278 -6.80 -8.88 -22.24
C ALA A 278 -6.94 -7.64 -21.32
N VAL A 279 -7.51 -7.83 -20.12
CA VAL A 279 -7.67 -6.72 -19.15
C VAL A 279 -6.33 -6.27 -18.59
N THR A 280 -5.43 -7.20 -18.25
CA THR A 280 -4.08 -6.88 -17.74
C THR A 280 -3.19 -6.22 -18.80
N ALA A 281 -3.39 -6.56 -20.08
CA ALA A 281 -2.78 -5.86 -21.20
C ALA A 281 -3.39 -4.47 -21.48
N CYS A 282 -4.43 -4.06 -20.74
CA CYS A 282 -5.19 -2.82 -20.94
C CYS A 282 -5.70 -2.65 -22.39
N LYS A 283 -6.31 -3.70 -22.96
CA LYS A 283 -6.79 -3.74 -24.35
C LYS A 283 -8.33 -3.64 -24.45
N PRO A 284 -8.93 -2.43 -24.44
CA PRO A 284 -10.38 -2.28 -24.37
C PRO A 284 -11.12 -2.80 -25.61
N LYS A 285 -10.55 -2.71 -26.82
CA LYS A 285 -11.22 -3.22 -28.04
C LYS A 285 -11.24 -4.75 -28.05
N THR A 286 -10.11 -5.38 -27.69
CA THR A 286 -10.00 -6.82 -27.50
C THR A 286 -10.96 -7.31 -26.43
N LEU A 287 -10.97 -6.64 -25.26
CA LEU A 287 -11.90 -6.93 -24.17
C LEU A 287 -13.36 -6.87 -24.65
N LYS A 288 -13.76 -5.76 -25.28
CA LYS A 288 -15.11 -5.58 -25.81
C LYS A 288 -15.49 -6.67 -26.80
N TRP A 289 -14.57 -7.05 -27.68
CA TRP A 289 -14.79 -8.12 -28.64
C TRP A 289 -14.98 -9.48 -27.95
N ILE A 290 -14.15 -9.83 -26.95
CA ILE A 290 -14.30 -11.08 -26.18
C ILE A 290 -15.66 -11.13 -25.48
N LEU A 291 -16.07 -10.04 -24.83
CA LEU A 291 -17.37 -9.95 -24.14
C LEU A 291 -18.55 -10.08 -25.12
N GLN A 292 -18.43 -9.57 -26.35
CA GLN A 292 -19.46 -9.72 -27.39
C GLN A 292 -19.60 -11.17 -27.90
N GLN A 293 -18.50 -11.93 -27.95
CA GLN A 293 -18.56 -13.33 -28.37
C GLN A 293 -19.13 -14.25 -27.28
N ASN A 294 -19.13 -13.82 -26.01
CA ASN A 294 -19.54 -14.63 -24.86
C ASN A 294 -20.43 -13.86 -23.88
N SER A 295 -21.51 -13.26 -24.40
CA SER A 295 -22.45 -12.46 -23.62
C SER A 295 -23.13 -13.24 -22.48
N ASP A 296 -23.23 -14.57 -22.60
CA ASP A 296 -23.95 -15.43 -21.65
C ASP A 296 -23.00 -16.23 -20.72
N SER A 297 -21.70 -15.91 -20.71
CA SER A 297 -20.72 -16.70 -19.96
C SER A 297 -20.37 -16.13 -18.57
N ASP A 298 -20.07 -17.05 -17.66
CA ASP A 298 -19.48 -16.84 -16.33
C ASP A 298 -18.04 -16.33 -16.36
N LEU A 299 -17.48 -15.93 -17.51
CA LEU A 299 -16.08 -15.49 -17.65
C LEU A 299 -15.76 -14.24 -16.82
N LEU A 300 -16.75 -13.36 -16.62
CA LEU A 300 -16.59 -12.17 -15.76
C LEU A 300 -16.39 -12.53 -14.29
N ASP A 301 -16.96 -13.65 -13.85
CA ASP A 301 -16.87 -14.15 -12.49
C ASP A 301 -15.83 -15.27 -12.34
N PHE A 302 -15.19 -15.69 -13.44
CA PHE A 302 -14.18 -16.74 -13.44
C PHE A 302 -12.96 -16.29 -12.67
N ARG A 303 -12.51 -17.10 -11.72
CA ARG A 303 -11.36 -16.79 -10.86
C ARG A 303 -10.09 -17.51 -11.33
N ASN A 304 -8.98 -16.78 -11.39
CA ASN A 304 -7.67 -17.35 -11.70
C ASN A 304 -7.08 -18.13 -10.51
N GLY A 305 -5.81 -18.55 -10.62
CA GLY A 305 -5.11 -19.30 -9.56
C GLY A 305 -4.95 -18.52 -8.25
N ASP A 306 -4.91 -17.18 -8.33
CA ASP A 306 -4.88 -16.29 -7.15
C ASP A 306 -6.29 -16.05 -6.55
N GLY A 307 -7.32 -16.66 -7.15
CA GLY A 307 -8.70 -16.51 -6.74
C GLY A 307 -9.32 -15.18 -7.19
N LEU A 308 -8.80 -14.53 -8.23
CA LEU A 308 -9.22 -13.21 -8.69
C LEU A 308 -10.01 -13.28 -10.00
N THR A 309 -11.08 -12.50 -10.08
CA THR A 309 -11.83 -12.24 -11.33
C THR A 309 -11.05 -11.30 -12.25
N PRO A 310 -11.41 -11.19 -13.55
CA PRO A 310 -10.77 -10.24 -14.46
C PRO A 310 -10.81 -8.79 -13.95
N LEU A 311 -11.92 -8.38 -13.32
CA LEU A 311 -12.03 -7.05 -12.72
C LEU A 311 -11.04 -6.87 -11.56
N GLU A 312 -10.98 -7.85 -10.66
CA GLU A 312 -10.09 -7.78 -9.50
C GLU A 312 -8.61 -7.80 -9.91
N VAL A 313 -8.21 -8.63 -10.89
CA VAL A 313 -6.84 -8.63 -11.43
C VAL A 313 -6.46 -7.28 -12.04
N LEU A 314 -7.38 -6.64 -12.79
CA LEU A 314 -7.14 -5.31 -13.32
C LEU A 314 -6.98 -4.27 -12.20
N LEU A 315 -7.82 -4.31 -11.17
CA LEU A 315 -7.72 -3.40 -10.03
C LEU A 315 -6.39 -3.58 -9.27
N GLU A 316 -5.93 -4.81 -9.07
CA GLU A 316 -4.65 -5.11 -8.43
C GLU A 316 -3.46 -4.59 -9.27
N LEU A 317 -3.48 -4.81 -10.59
CA LEU A 317 -2.47 -4.26 -11.50
C LEU A 317 -2.41 -2.73 -11.46
N LEU A 318 -3.56 -2.06 -11.41
CA LEU A 318 -3.64 -0.61 -11.36
C LEU A 318 -3.17 -0.06 -10.02
N GLU A 319 -3.45 -0.74 -8.91
CA GLU A 319 -2.91 -0.37 -7.60
C GLU A 319 -1.39 -0.51 -7.56
N VAL A 320 -0.83 -1.57 -8.16
CA VAL A 320 0.62 -1.72 -8.32
C VAL A 320 1.21 -0.56 -9.13
N LYS A 321 0.62 -0.21 -10.27
CA LYS A 321 1.08 0.93 -11.10
C LYS A 321 0.97 2.28 -10.38
N ARG A 322 -0.02 2.45 -9.51
CA ARG A 322 -0.21 3.66 -8.70
C ARG A 322 0.82 3.78 -7.58
N THR A 323 1.22 2.66 -6.99
CA THR A 323 2.10 2.65 -5.82
C THR A 323 3.58 2.47 -6.19
N ARG A 324 3.87 1.82 -7.32
CA ARG A 324 5.23 1.45 -7.78
C ARG A 324 5.47 1.86 -9.24
N GLY A 325 6.61 2.50 -9.51
CA GLY A 325 7.07 2.79 -10.88
C GLY A 325 7.69 1.59 -11.62
N SER A 326 8.12 0.54 -10.90
CA SER A 326 8.66 -0.73 -11.43
C SER A 326 8.53 -1.86 -10.39
N PHE A 327 8.54 -3.12 -10.83
CA PHE A 327 8.39 -4.30 -9.97
C PHE A 327 9.56 -4.56 -9.01
N PHE A 328 10.75 -4.01 -9.26
CA PHE A 328 12.01 -4.46 -8.63
C PHE A 328 12.76 -3.41 -7.80
N ARG A 329 12.23 -2.18 -7.67
CA ARG A 329 12.63 -1.05 -6.81
C ARG A 329 12.16 0.23 -7.51
N GLY A 330 11.60 1.17 -6.77
CA GLY A 330 11.14 2.41 -7.38
C GLY A 330 10.49 3.36 -6.38
N LYS A 331 10.80 4.65 -6.53
CA LYS A 331 10.19 5.77 -5.81
C LYS A 331 8.66 5.56 -5.70
N PRO A 332 8.05 5.67 -4.51
CA PRO A 332 6.60 5.59 -4.38
C PRO A 332 5.92 6.64 -5.28
N TRP A 333 5.13 6.18 -6.26
CA TRP A 333 4.54 7.03 -7.29
C TRP A 333 3.18 7.62 -6.91
N SER A 334 2.59 7.20 -5.78
CA SER A 334 1.23 7.60 -5.42
C SER A 334 1.08 9.11 -5.27
N ASP A 335 2.12 9.80 -4.83
CA ASP A 335 2.10 11.26 -4.66
C ASP A 335 2.23 12.03 -5.98
N GLU A 336 2.74 11.40 -7.04
CA GLU A 336 2.86 11.97 -8.39
C GLU A 336 1.79 11.44 -9.34
N PHE A 337 0.93 10.53 -8.87
CA PHE A 337 -0.16 9.95 -9.64
C PHE A 337 -1.04 11.05 -10.28
N ASP A 338 -1.36 10.87 -11.55
CA ASP A 338 -2.13 11.81 -12.38
C ASP A 338 -3.37 11.14 -13.02
N GLY A 339 -3.57 9.84 -12.74
CA GLY A 339 -4.69 9.06 -13.24
C GLY A 339 -4.23 7.81 -14.00
N PHE A 340 -5.12 6.83 -14.11
CA PHE A 340 -4.90 5.67 -14.97
C PHE A 340 -5.02 6.04 -16.45
N SER A 341 -4.35 5.26 -17.31
CA SER A 341 -4.41 5.49 -18.75
C SER A 341 -5.85 5.37 -19.28
N PRO A 342 -6.22 6.12 -20.34
CA PRO A 342 -7.56 6.04 -20.92
C PRO A 342 -7.98 4.61 -21.31
N ALA A 343 -7.04 3.79 -21.79
CA ALA A 343 -7.29 2.39 -22.12
C ALA A 343 -7.66 1.55 -20.89
N ALA A 344 -7.00 1.76 -19.74
CA ALA A 344 -7.34 1.10 -18.50
C ALA A 344 -8.71 1.53 -17.96
N VAL A 345 -9.02 2.83 -18.04
CA VAL A 345 -10.33 3.39 -17.65
C VAL A 345 -11.45 2.80 -18.51
N GLU A 346 -11.21 2.64 -19.81
CA GLU A 346 -12.20 2.02 -20.70
C GLU A 346 -12.38 0.53 -20.39
N CYS A 347 -11.31 -0.21 -20.08
CA CYS A 347 -11.43 -1.60 -19.60
C CYS A 347 -12.25 -1.70 -18.31
N LEU A 348 -11.99 -0.85 -17.31
CA LEU A 348 -12.78 -0.80 -16.08
C LEU A 348 -14.24 -0.45 -16.37
N SER A 349 -14.48 0.49 -17.28
CA SER A 349 -15.83 0.92 -17.67
C SER A 349 -16.61 -0.23 -18.28
N LEU A 350 -15.98 -1.01 -19.18
CA LEU A 350 -16.57 -2.19 -19.81
C LEU A 350 -16.90 -3.28 -18.78
N LEU A 351 -15.97 -3.58 -17.86
CA LEU A 351 -16.17 -4.62 -16.84
C LEU A 351 -17.24 -4.24 -15.80
N LYS A 352 -17.38 -2.95 -15.48
CA LYS A 352 -18.37 -2.45 -14.50
C LYS A 352 -19.69 -1.99 -15.12
N GLY A 353 -19.81 -1.99 -16.45
CA GLY A 353 -20.99 -1.48 -17.15
C GLY A 353 -21.21 0.03 -16.97
N ILE A 354 -20.13 0.80 -16.78
CA ILE A 354 -20.17 2.25 -16.52
C ILE A 354 -20.13 3.04 -17.83
N THR A 355 -21.05 4.01 -17.97
CA THR A 355 -21.15 4.87 -19.15
C THR A 355 -21.05 6.36 -18.85
N GLN A 356 -21.23 6.79 -17.60
CA GLN A 356 -21.27 8.20 -17.21
C GLN A 356 -19.86 8.79 -17.02
N ASP A 357 -19.65 10.03 -17.47
CA ASP A 357 -18.32 10.68 -17.43
C ASP A 357 -17.79 10.87 -16.00
N ILE A 358 -18.64 11.24 -15.04
CA ILE A 358 -18.22 11.40 -13.63
C ILE A 358 -17.74 10.08 -13.02
N GLU A 359 -18.36 8.97 -13.40
CA GLU A 359 -17.92 7.64 -12.99
C GLU A 359 -16.60 7.26 -13.67
N LYS A 360 -16.40 7.64 -14.94
CA LYS A 360 -15.09 7.45 -15.60
C LYS A 360 -13.98 8.23 -14.90
N LEU A 361 -14.23 9.45 -14.42
CA LEU A 361 -13.26 10.20 -13.60
C LEU A 361 -12.97 9.48 -12.27
N ARG A 362 -13.99 8.93 -11.61
CA ARG A 362 -13.83 8.12 -10.39
C ARG A 362 -12.97 6.88 -10.66
N LEU A 363 -13.18 6.20 -11.78
CA LEU A 363 -12.32 5.09 -12.20
C LEU A 363 -10.89 5.54 -12.48
N MET A 364 -10.71 6.63 -13.23
CA MET A 364 -9.40 7.21 -13.57
C MET A 364 -8.54 7.48 -12.33
N TYR A 365 -9.16 7.97 -11.25
CA TYR A 365 -8.45 8.33 -10.03
C TYR A 365 -8.54 7.30 -8.90
N GLY A 366 -9.01 6.08 -9.19
CA GLY A 366 -9.06 4.97 -8.22
C GLY A 366 -10.03 5.19 -7.06
N CYS A 367 -11.11 5.96 -7.26
CA CYS A 367 -12.16 6.11 -6.26
C CYS A 367 -12.85 4.78 -5.98
N THR A 368 -12.97 4.44 -4.70
CA THR A 368 -13.66 3.22 -4.23
C THR A 368 -14.97 3.51 -3.51
N CYS A 369 -15.20 4.75 -3.06
CA CYS A 369 -16.44 5.14 -2.37
C CYS A 369 -17.60 5.52 -3.31
N GLY A 370 -17.31 5.71 -4.61
CA GLY A 370 -18.31 6.10 -5.61
C GLY A 370 -18.83 7.53 -5.49
N ILE A 371 -18.32 8.35 -4.56
CA ILE A 371 -18.83 9.72 -4.32
C ILE A 371 -17.74 10.80 -4.22
N CYS A 372 -16.50 10.50 -4.61
CA CYS A 372 -15.43 11.51 -4.66
C CYS A 372 -15.84 12.72 -5.53
N ILE A 373 -15.56 13.92 -5.03
CA ILE A 373 -15.71 15.18 -5.77
C ILE A 373 -14.60 15.23 -6.83
N GLY A 374 -14.96 15.53 -8.08
CA GLY A 374 -14.01 15.51 -9.21
C GLY A 374 -13.41 14.13 -9.51
N GLY A 375 -13.91 13.06 -8.89
CA GLY A 375 -13.37 11.71 -9.02
C GLY A 375 -12.24 11.37 -8.05
N PHE A 376 -11.62 12.34 -7.37
CA PHE A 376 -10.43 12.10 -6.53
C PHE A 376 -10.53 12.61 -5.08
N LEU A 377 -11.23 13.72 -4.81
CA LEU A 377 -11.35 14.27 -3.45
C LEU A 377 -12.39 13.44 -2.67
N SER A 378 -11.93 12.62 -1.72
CA SER A 378 -12.81 11.72 -0.95
C SER A 378 -13.65 12.46 0.10
N PRO A 379 -14.78 11.87 0.55
CA PRO A 379 -15.60 12.48 1.60
C PRO A 379 -14.85 12.74 2.91
N ARG A 380 -14.00 11.81 3.35
CA ARG A 380 -13.23 11.97 4.60
C ARG A 380 -12.16 13.04 4.48
N MET A 381 -11.41 13.06 3.38
CA MET A 381 -10.44 14.13 3.14
C MET A 381 -11.14 15.48 2.98
N SER A 382 -12.27 15.52 2.25
CA SER A 382 -13.07 16.73 2.11
C SER A 382 -13.54 17.28 3.45
N PHE A 383 -13.92 16.42 4.39
CA PHE A 383 -14.29 16.80 5.75
C PHE A 383 -13.09 17.33 6.53
N ALA A 384 -11.94 16.66 6.49
CA ALA A 384 -10.70 17.13 7.12
C ALA A 384 -10.29 18.52 6.61
N LEU A 385 -10.35 18.75 5.29
CA LEU A 385 -10.05 20.05 4.69
C LEU A 385 -11.05 21.13 5.10
N LEU A 386 -12.33 20.78 5.25
CA LEU A 386 -13.36 21.71 5.73
C LEU A 386 -13.08 22.12 7.18
N CYS A 387 -12.83 21.17 8.07
CA CYS A 387 -12.47 21.43 9.46
C CYS A 387 -11.23 22.32 9.54
N GLN A 388 -10.19 22.02 8.78
CA GLN A 388 -9.00 22.87 8.75
C GLN A 388 -9.29 24.28 8.23
N ALA A 389 -10.10 24.43 7.19
CA ALA A 389 -10.48 25.74 6.69
C ALA A 389 -11.22 26.57 7.76
N GLU A 390 -12.20 25.98 8.45
CA GLU A 390 -13.02 26.65 9.47
C GLU A 390 -12.21 26.96 10.75
N ILE A 391 -11.47 25.99 11.27
CA ILE A 391 -10.64 26.17 12.48
C ILE A 391 -9.60 27.27 12.26
N ASN A 392 -8.89 27.25 11.13
CA ASN A 392 -7.86 28.27 10.86
C ASN A 392 -8.50 29.64 10.63
N HIS A 393 -9.65 29.73 9.96
CA HIS A 393 -10.39 30.98 9.84
C HIS A 393 -10.68 31.58 11.23
N ASP A 394 -11.27 30.79 12.13
CA ASP A 394 -11.71 31.27 13.44
C ASP A 394 -10.55 31.60 14.38
N MET A 395 -9.49 30.77 14.37
CA MET A 395 -8.28 31.00 15.18
C MET A 395 -7.52 32.25 14.74
N LEU A 396 -7.31 32.43 13.43
CA LEU A 396 -6.64 33.60 12.90
C LEU A 396 -7.48 34.87 13.08
N ARG A 397 -8.81 34.77 12.91
CA ARG A 397 -9.73 35.90 13.14
C ARG A 397 -9.70 36.35 14.59
N SER A 398 -9.70 35.40 15.52
CA SER A 398 -9.57 35.68 16.95
C SER A 398 -8.24 36.34 17.27
N SER A 399 -7.16 35.93 16.60
CA SER A 399 -5.83 36.55 16.74
C SER A 399 -5.80 38.00 16.27
N ILE A 400 -6.54 38.39 15.22
CA ILE A 400 -6.66 39.81 14.84
C ILE A 400 -7.38 40.64 15.91
N ASN A 401 -8.39 40.05 16.56
CA ASN A 401 -9.26 40.74 17.50
C ASN A 401 -8.65 40.84 18.91
N ASP A 402 -7.54 40.16 19.19
CA ASP A 402 -6.82 40.31 20.46
C ASP A 402 -6.22 41.73 20.54
N PHE A 403 -6.76 42.54 21.45
CA PHE A 403 -6.39 43.94 21.70
C PHE A 403 -4.90 44.14 22.03
N THR A 404 -4.18 43.08 22.34
CA THR A 404 -2.75 43.12 22.64
C THR A 404 -1.85 42.79 21.45
N SER A 405 -2.39 42.16 20.40
CA SER A 405 -1.60 41.68 19.27
C SER A 405 -1.25 42.79 18.26
N THR A 406 0.03 43.12 18.16
CA THR A 406 0.54 43.90 17.04
C THR A 406 0.54 43.06 15.76
N GLY A 407 0.53 43.69 14.59
CA GLY A 407 0.64 42.93 13.32
C GLY A 407 1.94 42.13 13.20
N LEU A 408 3.03 42.54 13.88
CA LEU A 408 4.27 41.78 13.98
C LEU A 408 4.09 40.50 14.79
N GLU A 409 3.43 40.60 15.95
CA GLU A 409 3.09 39.45 16.79
C GLU A 409 2.17 38.48 16.04
N PHE A 410 1.16 38.97 15.30
CA PHE A 410 0.34 38.12 14.44
C PHE A 410 1.19 37.28 13.48
N VAL A 411 2.16 37.89 12.80
CA VAL A 411 3.05 37.16 11.88
C VAL A 411 3.96 36.18 12.61
N GLN A 412 4.41 36.52 13.82
CA GLN A 412 5.28 35.67 14.63
C GLN A 412 4.54 34.45 15.20
N TYR A 413 3.33 34.62 15.71
CA TYR A 413 2.54 33.52 16.28
C TYR A 413 1.99 32.58 15.22
N ASN A 414 1.75 33.07 14.00
CA ASN A 414 1.17 32.29 12.92
C ASN A 414 2.19 31.91 11.83
N GLN A 415 3.48 31.79 12.15
CA GLN A 415 4.52 31.53 11.14
C GLN A 415 4.26 30.28 10.30
N ASP A 416 3.72 29.23 10.91
CA ASP A 416 3.39 27.98 10.22
C ASP A 416 2.27 28.19 9.18
N ASP A 417 1.23 28.95 9.52
CA ASP A 417 0.15 29.32 8.59
C ASP A 417 0.62 30.27 7.48
N LEU A 418 1.72 30.98 7.68
CA LEU A 418 2.25 31.92 6.70
C LEU A 418 3.37 31.30 5.83
N GLN A 419 3.76 30.04 6.07
CA GLN A 419 4.97 29.43 5.50
C GLN A 419 5.02 29.40 3.96
N PHE A 420 3.87 29.40 3.28
CA PHE A 420 3.79 29.40 1.82
C PHE A 420 3.67 30.81 1.21
N LEU A 421 3.56 31.85 2.03
CA LEU A 421 3.54 33.24 1.56
C LEU A 421 4.95 33.73 1.25
N GLN A 422 5.05 34.56 0.22
CA GLN A 422 6.27 35.31 -0.10
C GLN A 422 6.65 36.25 1.06
N PRO A 423 7.95 36.44 1.35
CA PRO A 423 8.40 37.31 2.45
C PRO A 423 7.84 38.75 2.39
N SER A 424 7.70 39.30 1.18
CA SER A 424 7.12 40.63 0.95
C SER A 424 5.64 40.73 1.37
N VAL A 425 4.88 39.66 1.17
CA VAL A 425 3.47 39.57 1.57
C VAL A 425 3.37 39.45 3.09
N ARG A 426 4.22 38.64 3.73
CA ARG A 426 4.29 38.55 5.21
C ARG A 426 4.63 39.91 5.85
N ALA A 427 5.58 40.63 5.26
CA ALA A 427 5.90 42.00 5.71
C ALA A 427 4.72 42.96 5.53
N SER A 428 3.88 42.74 4.52
CA SER A 428 2.65 43.53 4.32
C SER A 428 1.58 43.17 5.35
N LEU A 429 1.40 41.87 5.67
CA LEU A 429 0.52 41.40 6.75
C LEU A 429 0.90 41.99 8.11
N ALA A 430 2.20 42.13 8.39
CA ALA A 430 2.68 42.72 9.64
C ALA A 430 2.26 44.19 9.82
N ARG A 431 2.08 44.92 8.73
CA ARG A 431 1.84 46.38 8.73
C ARG A 431 0.39 46.76 8.44
N ASN A 432 -0.41 45.87 7.87
CA ASN A 432 -1.70 46.21 7.30
C ASN A 432 -2.76 45.21 7.77
N GLN A 433 -3.75 45.69 8.53
CA GLN A 433 -4.85 44.87 9.03
C GLN A 433 -5.76 44.35 7.90
N PRO A 434 -6.23 45.17 6.94
CA PRO A 434 -6.96 44.67 5.78
C PRO A 434 -6.26 43.51 5.04
N MET A 435 -4.93 43.54 4.93
CA MET A 435 -4.18 42.40 4.36
C MET A 435 -4.38 41.10 5.15
N ARG A 436 -4.40 41.18 6.49
CA ARG A 436 -4.61 40.02 7.36
C ARG A 436 -6.03 39.50 7.23
N GLU A 437 -7.00 40.40 7.21
CA GLU A 437 -8.41 40.04 7.01
C GLU A 437 -8.62 39.36 5.64
N GLY A 438 -8.05 39.90 4.57
CA GLY A 438 -8.11 39.28 3.24
C GLY A 438 -7.47 37.90 3.20
N PHE A 439 -6.31 37.70 3.84
CA PHE A 439 -5.69 36.38 3.97
C PHE A 439 -6.61 35.37 4.68
N ILE A 440 -7.24 35.79 5.79
CA ILE A 440 -8.13 34.93 6.59
C ILE A 440 -9.41 34.58 5.82
N ASN A 441 -10.00 35.53 5.12
CA ASN A 441 -11.27 35.31 4.41
C ASN A 441 -11.16 34.26 3.31
N PHE A 442 -9.96 34.04 2.74
CA PHE A 442 -9.74 32.94 1.79
C PHE A 442 -9.91 31.54 2.40
N PHE A 443 -9.73 31.37 3.72
CA PHE A 443 -10.06 30.10 4.38
C PHE A 443 -11.57 29.84 4.33
N ASP A 444 -12.41 30.84 4.59
CA ASP A 444 -13.88 30.66 4.48
C ASP A 444 -14.35 30.54 3.02
N HIS A 445 -13.72 31.23 2.07
CA HIS A 445 -13.99 31.02 0.64
C HIS A 445 -13.63 29.60 0.19
N PHE A 446 -12.54 29.04 0.70
CA PHE A 446 -12.17 27.64 0.48
C PHE A 446 -13.20 26.68 1.10
N ALA A 447 -13.61 26.92 2.35
CA ALA A 447 -14.67 26.17 3.02
C ALA A 447 -15.98 26.22 2.22
N THR A 448 -16.34 27.38 1.67
CA THR A 448 -17.53 27.57 0.84
C THR A 448 -17.55 26.67 -0.38
N CYS A 449 -16.41 26.46 -1.06
CA CYS A 449 -16.30 25.49 -2.15
C CYS A 449 -16.63 24.07 -1.68
N ILE A 450 -16.04 23.65 -0.55
CA ILE A 450 -16.25 22.31 -0.01
C ILE A 450 -17.70 22.09 0.44
N ARG A 451 -18.30 23.04 1.18
CA ARG A 451 -19.71 23.00 1.60
C ARG A 451 -20.65 22.88 0.38
N SER A 452 -20.27 23.50 -0.74
CA SER A 452 -20.98 23.43 -2.02
C SER A 452 -20.68 22.17 -2.86
N LYS A 453 -19.92 21.20 -2.31
CA LYS A 453 -19.48 19.98 -3.00
C LYS A 453 -18.70 20.24 -4.29
N MET A 454 -17.94 21.34 -4.31
CA MET A 454 -17.08 21.73 -5.42
C MET A 454 -15.61 21.49 -5.06
N LEU A 455 -14.78 21.20 -6.07
CA LEU A 455 -13.34 21.16 -5.87
C LEU A 455 -12.85 22.54 -5.43
N PRO A 456 -12.03 22.64 -4.38
CA PRO A 456 -11.51 23.92 -3.92
C PRO A 456 -10.29 24.35 -4.74
N THR A 457 -10.40 24.42 -6.07
CA THR A 457 -9.32 24.94 -6.93
C THR A 457 -9.35 26.45 -6.99
N GLU A 458 -8.24 27.07 -7.41
CA GLU A 458 -8.13 28.54 -7.51
C GLU A 458 -9.31 29.20 -8.26
N PRO A 459 -9.75 28.73 -9.45
CA PRO A 459 -10.92 29.29 -10.12
C PRO A 459 -12.22 29.23 -9.30
N PHE A 460 -12.44 28.15 -8.56
CA PHE A 460 -13.66 28.00 -7.75
C PHE A 460 -13.61 28.83 -6.47
N VAL A 461 -12.44 28.94 -5.83
CA VAL A 461 -12.23 29.80 -4.67
C VAL A 461 -12.37 31.28 -5.06
N MET A 462 -11.81 31.68 -6.20
CA MET A 462 -12.02 33.03 -6.77
C MET A 462 -13.50 33.32 -7.00
N ARG A 463 -14.26 32.35 -7.53
CA ARG A 463 -15.69 32.50 -7.73
C ARG A 463 -16.45 32.61 -6.40
N ALA A 464 -16.06 31.84 -5.38
CA ALA A 464 -16.64 31.95 -4.05
C ALA A 464 -16.40 33.34 -3.44
N MET A 465 -15.18 33.88 -3.57
CA MET A 465 -14.85 35.24 -3.16
C MET A 465 -15.72 36.27 -3.90
N GLN A 466 -15.81 36.20 -5.23
CA GLN A 466 -16.62 37.13 -6.03
C GLN A 466 -18.11 37.10 -5.63
N ASN A 467 -18.63 35.93 -5.29
CA ASN A 467 -20.04 35.78 -4.88
C ASN A 467 -20.32 36.25 -3.45
N SER A 468 -19.29 36.43 -2.62
CA SER A 468 -19.45 36.84 -1.21
C SER A 468 -19.92 38.29 -1.05
N ASN A 469 -19.79 39.12 -2.09
CA ASN A 469 -20.08 40.57 -2.05
C ASN A 469 -19.40 41.29 -0.87
N GLU A 470 -18.18 40.89 -0.54
CA GLU A 470 -17.38 41.41 0.56
C GLU A 470 -17.22 42.95 0.51
N GLN A 471 -17.50 43.62 1.63
CA GLN A 471 -17.37 45.06 1.81
C GLN A 471 -16.71 45.38 3.17
N PRO A 472 -15.53 46.03 3.21
CA PRO A 472 -14.65 46.40 2.08
C PRO A 472 -14.00 45.15 1.42
N PRO A 473 -13.53 45.23 0.16
CA PRO A 473 -13.02 44.08 -0.61
C PRO A 473 -11.59 43.70 -0.19
N VAL A 474 -11.42 43.28 1.06
CA VAL A 474 -10.10 42.99 1.65
C VAL A 474 -9.47 41.73 1.04
N SER A 475 -10.26 40.75 0.61
CA SER A 475 -9.77 39.56 -0.08
C SER A 475 -9.16 39.91 -1.44
N GLN A 476 -9.83 40.78 -2.20
CA GLN A 476 -9.30 41.31 -3.46
C GLN A 476 -8.00 42.10 -3.23
N ASN A 477 -7.96 42.93 -2.17
CA ASN A 477 -6.76 43.70 -1.80
C ASN A 477 -5.55 42.79 -1.49
N PHE A 478 -5.78 41.67 -0.80
CA PHE A 478 -4.75 40.68 -0.51
C PHE A 478 -4.12 40.11 -1.80
N LEU A 479 -4.95 39.75 -2.79
CA LEU A 479 -4.47 39.26 -4.09
C LEU A 479 -3.69 40.33 -4.86
N GLU A 480 -4.21 41.56 -4.92
CA GLU A 480 -3.56 42.69 -5.61
C GLU A 480 -2.19 43.04 -5.04
N ARG A 481 -1.94 42.69 -3.77
CA ARG A 481 -0.67 42.89 -3.07
C ARG A 481 0.23 41.65 -3.05
N GLY A 482 -0.03 40.69 -3.94
CA GLY A 482 0.80 39.51 -4.17
C GLY A 482 0.46 38.30 -3.29
N GLY A 483 -0.62 38.37 -2.52
CA GLY A 483 -1.22 37.19 -1.88
C GLY A 483 -1.70 36.18 -2.91
N THR A 484 -1.75 34.89 -2.55
CA THR A 484 -2.12 33.82 -3.49
C THR A 484 -3.06 32.82 -2.84
N ILE A 485 -4.07 32.35 -3.57
CA ILE A 485 -4.91 31.23 -3.12
C ILE A 485 -4.07 29.96 -2.97
N TYR A 486 -3.02 29.82 -3.80
CA TYR A 486 -2.04 28.75 -3.67
C TYR A 486 -1.50 28.58 -2.24
N SER A 487 -1.14 29.69 -1.60
CA SER A 487 -0.63 29.65 -0.23
C SER A 487 -1.66 29.16 0.78
N ILE A 488 -2.92 29.61 0.70
CA ILE A 488 -3.99 29.19 1.61
C ILE A 488 -4.30 27.70 1.43
N GLY A 489 -4.53 27.25 0.20
CA GLY A 489 -4.81 25.84 -0.08
C GLY A 489 -3.67 24.93 0.38
N SER A 490 -2.42 25.35 0.18
CA SER A 490 -1.24 24.60 0.62
C SER A 490 -1.16 24.45 2.15
N VAL A 491 -1.54 25.48 2.92
CA VAL A 491 -1.62 25.39 4.39
C VAL A 491 -2.71 24.41 4.82
N ILE A 492 -3.92 24.55 4.28
CA ILE A 492 -5.08 23.72 4.65
C ILE A 492 -4.77 22.23 4.40
N PHE A 493 -4.23 21.90 3.22
CA PHE A 493 -3.81 20.54 2.91
C PHE A 493 -2.69 20.04 3.81
N LYS A 494 -1.70 20.88 4.12
CA LYS A 494 -0.58 20.50 5.00
C LYS A 494 -1.08 20.17 6.39
N LYS A 495 -1.90 21.03 7.01
CA LYS A 495 -2.44 20.79 8.36
C LYS A 495 -3.35 19.57 8.39
N ALA A 496 -4.19 19.37 7.37
CA ALA A 496 -5.04 18.19 7.28
C ALA A 496 -4.21 16.89 7.19
N MET A 497 -3.09 16.90 6.46
CA MET A 497 -2.15 15.79 6.40
C MET A 497 -1.42 15.58 7.74
N GLU A 498 -1.00 16.65 8.40
CA GLU A 498 -0.28 16.59 9.68
C GLU A 498 -1.14 16.04 10.82
N GLN A 499 -2.46 16.25 10.77
CA GLN A 499 -3.43 15.71 11.73
C GLN A 499 -4.10 14.39 11.31
N ASP A 500 -3.79 13.88 10.11
CA ASP A 500 -4.33 12.61 9.63
C ASP A 500 -3.86 11.44 10.49
N MET A 501 -4.70 10.41 10.64
CA MET A 501 -4.39 9.25 11.49
C MET A 501 -3.20 8.42 11.03
N TRP A 502 -2.81 8.46 9.75
CA TRP A 502 -1.72 7.65 9.21
C TRP A 502 -0.57 8.47 8.64
N ALA A 503 -0.87 9.60 8.00
CA ALA A 503 0.14 10.53 7.48
C ALA A 503 0.64 11.52 8.56
N GLY A 504 -0.10 11.63 9.67
CA GLY A 504 0.06 12.63 10.71
C GLY A 504 0.08 12.06 12.13
N ASP A 505 -0.39 12.86 13.08
CA ASP A 505 -0.45 12.52 14.51
C ASP A 505 -1.81 11.96 14.97
N GLY A 506 -2.84 12.02 14.11
CA GLY A 506 -4.18 11.52 14.41
C GLY A 506 -5.06 12.45 15.25
N GLU A 507 -4.69 13.72 15.45
CA GLU A 507 -5.52 14.70 16.16
C GLU A 507 -6.90 14.83 15.51
N HIS A 508 -6.99 14.86 14.18
CA HIS A 508 -8.28 14.99 13.48
C HIS A 508 -9.24 13.82 13.77
N TRP A 509 -8.71 12.60 13.90
CA TRP A 509 -9.54 11.47 14.30
C TRP A 509 -9.99 11.59 15.76
N SER A 510 -9.09 12.02 16.65
CA SER A 510 -9.38 12.16 18.08
C SER A 510 -10.51 13.15 18.34
N ASP A 511 -10.57 14.24 17.56
CA ASP A 511 -11.58 15.28 17.74
C ASP A 511 -12.91 14.98 17.02
N PHE A 512 -12.87 14.26 15.89
CA PHE A 512 -14.02 14.11 14.99
C PHE A 512 -14.40 12.66 14.65
N GLU A 513 -13.99 11.68 15.46
CA GLU A 513 -14.21 10.24 15.19
C GLU A 513 -15.66 9.91 14.78
N ASP A 514 -16.65 10.41 15.52
CA ASP A 514 -18.07 10.11 15.30
C ASP A 514 -18.56 10.60 13.93
N ASP A 515 -18.06 11.74 13.46
CA ASP A 515 -18.43 12.28 12.15
C ASP A 515 -17.68 11.57 11.02
N ILE A 516 -16.40 11.25 11.22
CA ILE A 516 -15.61 10.51 10.23
C ILE A 516 -16.19 9.09 10.02
N ARG A 517 -16.66 8.43 11.08
CA ARG A 517 -17.30 7.10 11.00
C ARG A 517 -18.58 7.10 10.16
N LYS A 518 -19.29 8.22 10.06
CA LYS A 518 -20.48 8.37 9.19
C LYS A 518 -20.12 8.48 7.70
N LEU A 519 -18.87 8.78 7.38
CA LEU A 519 -18.39 8.96 6.01
C LEU A 519 -17.82 7.65 5.44
N PRO A 520 -18.10 7.32 4.16
CA PRO A 520 -17.61 6.10 3.55
C PRO A 520 -16.09 6.14 3.39
N TYR A 521 -15.46 4.98 3.57
CA TYR A 521 -14.04 4.79 3.30
C TYR A 521 -13.75 4.90 1.80
N CYS A 522 -12.62 5.52 1.46
CA CYS A 522 -12.12 5.59 0.10
C CYS A 522 -10.61 5.33 0.04
N ARG A 523 -10.15 4.71 -1.05
CA ARG A 523 -8.71 4.57 -1.36
C ARG A 523 -7.96 5.92 -1.35
N ASN A 524 -8.64 7.02 -1.66
CA ASN A 524 -8.05 8.36 -1.73
C ASN A 524 -8.03 9.11 -0.37
N ASP A 525 -8.51 8.51 0.73
CA ASP A 525 -8.69 9.21 2.01
C ASP A 525 -7.41 9.85 2.57
N HIS A 526 -6.25 9.25 2.32
CA HIS A 526 -4.97 9.67 2.88
C HIS A 526 -3.98 10.17 1.81
N GLU A 527 -4.42 10.28 0.55
CA GLU A 527 -3.56 10.58 -0.61
C GLU A 527 -3.34 12.10 -0.79
N PHE A 528 -2.88 12.78 0.26
CA PHE A 528 -2.84 14.25 0.33
C PHE A 528 -2.00 14.90 -0.77
N ALA A 529 -0.80 14.38 -1.05
CA ALA A 529 0.08 14.93 -2.09
C ALA A 529 -0.57 14.87 -3.48
N PHE A 530 -1.24 13.75 -3.77
CA PHE A 530 -1.99 13.55 -5.00
C PHE A 530 -3.14 14.56 -5.11
N VAL A 531 -4.01 14.60 -4.10
CA VAL A 531 -5.22 15.43 -4.13
C VAL A 531 -4.88 16.92 -4.11
N SER A 532 -3.90 17.35 -3.30
CA SER A 532 -3.48 18.76 -3.27
C SER A 532 -2.85 19.20 -4.59
N GLY A 533 -2.04 18.32 -5.22
CA GLY A 533 -1.49 18.56 -6.55
C GLY A 533 -2.56 18.66 -7.63
N MET A 534 -3.57 17.78 -7.61
CA MET A 534 -4.71 17.81 -8.52
C MET A 534 -5.56 19.08 -8.35
N CYS A 535 -5.62 19.64 -7.14
CA CYS A 535 -6.29 20.92 -6.87
C CYS A 535 -5.46 22.16 -7.25
N GLY A 536 -4.20 21.98 -7.68
CA GLY A 536 -3.29 23.06 -8.08
C GLY A 536 -2.47 23.66 -6.92
N PHE A 537 -2.38 22.98 -5.78
CA PHE A 537 -1.63 23.42 -4.60
C PHE A 537 -0.30 22.70 -4.44
N LYS A 538 0.47 23.07 -3.40
CA LYS A 538 1.68 22.32 -3.03
C LYS A 538 1.30 20.85 -2.82
N ARG A 539 2.00 19.94 -3.49
CA ARG A 539 1.97 18.51 -3.15
C ARG A 539 2.56 18.35 -1.75
N VAL A 540 1.70 18.19 -0.75
CA VAL A 540 2.09 18.03 0.65
C VAL A 540 2.39 16.56 0.90
N SER A 541 3.62 16.26 1.28
CA SER A 541 4.09 14.90 1.52
C SER A 541 5.08 14.89 2.66
N ARG A 542 5.12 13.78 3.40
CA ARG A 542 6.20 13.47 4.34
C ARG A 542 7.43 12.89 3.64
N MET A 543 7.29 12.42 2.39
CA MET A 543 8.41 11.90 1.61
C MET A 543 9.41 13.03 1.31
N ARG A 544 10.70 12.75 1.51
CA ARG A 544 11.76 13.68 1.13
C ARG A 544 12.17 13.37 -0.31
N TYR A 545 11.66 14.16 -1.25
CA TYR A 545 12.20 14.14 -2.60
C TYR A 545 13.62 14.74 -2.58
N VAL A 546 14.62 13.88 -2.70
CA VAL A 546 16.02 14.27 -2.93
C VAL A 546 16.20 14.68 -4.38
#